data_AF-U2XY32-F1
#
_entry.id   AF-U2XY32-F1
#
_cell.length_a   1.000
_cell.length_b   1.000
_cell.length_c   1.000
_cell.angle_alpha   90.00
_cell.angle_beta   90.00
_cell.angle_gamma   90.00
#
_symmetry.space_group_name_H-M   'P 1'
#
loop_
_entity.id
_entity.type
_entity.pdbx_description
1 polymer ?
#
loop_
_entity_poly.entity_id
_entity_poly.type
_entity_poly.pdbx_seq_one_letter_code
_entity_poly.pdbx_strand_id
1 'polypeptide(L)'
;MCQFGAAGLGTSVVLIRRKESWKEYGLVTKHFLPSCVQTAITCLPLPLFLIITGQVHTYLPFQSISLTKEILASSFPTNILGYLLISLIWGFWEGFNYVVISMKINLRYPRQNKKIDLGALICALICLLVHGMIGLDATSLFEAIAVFILIYGMLVIQKRTGNAWSCILVFCFFWNAF
;
A
#
# COMPACT_ATOMS: atom_id res chain seq x y z
N MET A 1 -6.22 -10.28 14.46
CA MET A 1 -6.04 -9.21 15.46
C MET A 1 -4.66 -8.55 15.41
N CYS A 2 -3.55 -9.29 15.30
CA CYS A 2 -2.19 -8.70 15.18
C CYS A 2 -1.96 -7.87 13.90
N GLN A 3 -2.59 -8.22 12.78
CA GLN A 3 -2.51 -7.45 11.53
C GLN A 3 -3.02 -6.01 11.68
N PHE A 4 -4.00 -5.77 12.55
CA PHE A 4 -4.63 -4.46 12.77
C PHE A 4 -3.67 -3.42 13.37
N GLY A 5 -2.81 -3.85 14.31
CA GLY A 5 -1.76 -3.00 14.87
C GLY A 5 -0.61 -2.76 13.90
N ALA A 6 -0.27 -3.78 13.12
CA ALA A 6 0.80 -3.73 12.11
C ALA A 6 0.41 -2.92 10.86
N ALA A 7 -0.88 -2.89 10.50
CA ALA A 7 -1.42 -2.14 9.37
C ALA A 7 -1.38 -0.62 9.54
N GLY A 8 -0.77 -0.09 10.61
CA GLY A 8 -0.36 1.31 10.69
C GLY A 8 -0.79 2.07 11.95
N LEU A 9 -1.67 1.49 12.79
CA LEU A 9 -2.06 2.15 14.05
C LEU A 9 -0.85 2.36 14.98
N GLY A 10 0.09 1.40 15.02
CA GLY A 10 1.36 1.57 15.73
C GLY A 10 2.15 2.78 15.22
N THR A 11 2.18 2.99 13.91
CA THR A 11 2.85 4.13 13.29
C THR A 11 2.19 5.45 13.66
N SER A 12 0.86 5.54 13.64
CA SER A 12 0.15 6.75 14.11
C SER A 12 0.45 7.07 15.57
N VAL A 13 0.49 6.07 16.45
CA VAL A 13 0.86 6.27 17.86
C VAL A 13 2.28 6.83 17.98
N VAL A 14 3.23 6.29 17.20
CA VAL A 14 4.62 6.79 17.16
C VAL A 14 4.66 8.23 16.67
N LEU A 15 3.97 8.57 15.58
CA LEU A 15 3.93 9.94 15.04
C LEU A 15 3.35 10.93 16.05
N ILE A 16 2.23 10.59 16.69
CA ILE A 16 1.59 11.41 17.73
C ILE A 16 2.56 11.62 18.91
N ARG A 17 3.17 10.55 19.42
CA ARG A 17 4.12 10.63 20.54
C ARG A 17 5.36 11.47 20.19
N ARG A 18 5.83 11.42 18.94
CA ARG A 18 6.97 12.20 18.45
C ARG A 18 6.60 13.61 17.99
N LYS A 19 5.31 13.97 17.99
CA LYS A 19 4.78 15.26 17.51
C LYS A 19 5.12 15.53 16.04
N GLU A 20 5.18 14.48 15.23
CA GLU A 20 5.50 14.58 13.81
C GLU A 20 4.23 14.85 13.00
N SER A 21 4.34 15.72 12.00
CA SER A 21 3.20 16.17 11.21
C SER A 21 2.98 15.24 10.03
N TRP A 22 1.74 14.86 9.75
CA TRP A 22 1.43 14.01 8.61
C TRP A 22 1.73 14.70 7.26
N LYS A 23 1.81 16.03 7.26
CA LYS A 23 2.25 16.81 6.08
C LYS A 23 3.72 16.54 5.74
N GLU A 24 4.58 16.24 6.72
CA GLU A 24 5.98 15.87 6.50
C GLU A 24 6.10 14.58 5.68
N TYR A 25 5.08 13.73 5.78
CA TYR A 25 4.97 12.47 5.05
C TYR A 25 4.19 12.59 3.74
N GLY A 26 3.75 13.80 3.36
CA GLY A 26 3.13 14.04 2.06
C GLY A 26 1.61 13.91 2.02
N LEU A 27 0.91 13.99 3.16
CA LEU A 27 -0.54 14.25 3.17
C LEU A 27 -0.81 15.73 2.83
N VAL A 28 -0.58 16.05 1.55
CA VAL A 28 -0.71 17.39 0.97
C VAL A 28 -1.46 17.31 -0.35
N THR A 29 -2.01 18.43 -0.81
CA THR A 29 -2.69 18.51 -2.13
C THR A 29 -1.72 18.81 -3.28
N LYS A 30 -0.52 19.34 -2.96
CA LYS A 30 0.52 19.64 -3.95
C LYS A 30 0.92 18.37 -4.71
N HIS A 31 1.00 18.45 -6.04
CA HIS A 31 1.35 17.34 -6.93
C HIS A 31 0.44 16.09 -6.83
N PHE A 32 -0.77 16.22 -6.27
CA PHE A 32 -1.71 15.10 -6.12
C PHE A 32 -1.99 14.40 -7.46
N LEU A 33 -2.47 15.14 -8.46
CA LEU A 33 -2.85 14.55 -9.74
C LEU A 33 -1.65 13.94 -10.50
N PRO A 34 -0.50 14.64 -10.66
CA PRO A 34 0.70 14.03 -11.25
C PRO A 34 1.18 12.76 -10.53
N SER A 35 1.11 12.73 -9.19
CA SER A 35 1.47 11.55 -8.39
C SER A 35 0.52 10.38 -8.66
N CYS A 36 -0.78 10.65 -8.72
CA CYS A 36 -1.79 9.63 -9.02
C CYS A 36 -1.58 9.02 -10.42
N VAL A 37 -1.34 9.84 -11.44
CA VAL A 37 -1.13 9.36 -12.82
C VAL A 37 0.13 8.49 -12.91
N GLN A 38 1.25 8.93 -12.34
CA GLN A 38 2.50 8.16 -12.35
C GLN A 38 2.35 6.84 -11.59
N THR A 39 1.66 6.85 -10.44
CA THR A 39 1.44 5.64 -9.65
C THR A 39 0.50 4.69 -10.38
N ALA A 40 -0.55 5.18 -11.03
CA ALA A 40 -1.45 4.36 -11.84
C ALA A 40 -0.70 3.64 -12.98
N ILE A 41 0.23 4.32 -13.67
CA ILE A 41 1.10 3.69 -14.68
C ILE A 41 1.97 2.59 -14.06
N THR A 42 2.51 2.85 -12.87
CA THR A 42 3.32 1.87 -12.12
C THR A 42 2.49 0.65 -11.68
N CYS A 43 1.18 0.80 -11.50
CA CYS A 43 0.30 -0.31 -11.15
C CYS A 43 0.12 -1.31 -12.29
N LEU A 44 0.21 -0.88 -13.55
CA LEU A 44 -0.15 -1.67 -14.74
C LEU A 44 0.42 -3.10 -14.84
N PRO A 45 1.65 -3.41 -14.39
CA PRO A 45 2.17 -4.77 -14.45
C PRO A 45 1.32 -5.78 -13.67
N LEU A 46 0.82 -5.42 -12.48
CA LEU A 46 0.07 -6.36 -11.63
C LEU A 46 -1.31 -6.74 -12.20
N PRO A 47 -2.22 -5.81 -12.56
CA PRO A 47 -3.51 -6.20 -13.12
C PRO A 47 -3.34 -6.90 -14.47
N LEU A 48 -2.36 -6.51 -15.30
CA LEU A 48 -2.08 -7.23 -16.54
C LEU A 48 -1.69 -8.68 -16.26
N PHE A 49 -0.80 -8.90 -15.29
CA PHE A 49 -0.43 -10.25 -14.86
C PHE A 49 -1.66 -11.04 -14.39
N LEU A 50 -2.45 -10.49 -13.45
CA LEU A 50 -3.63 -11.15 -12.90
C LEU A 50 -4.69 -11.47 -13.97
N ILE A 51 -4.86 -10.60 -14.97
CA ILE A 51 -5.78 -10.82 -16.10
C ILE A 51 -5.26 -11.94 -17.00
N ILE A 52 -3.98 -11.90 -17.38
CA ILE A 52 -3.36 -12.89 -18.28
C ILE A 52 -3.40 -14.29 -17.65
N THR A 53 -3.21 -14.40 -16.34
CA THR A 53 -3.24 -15.67 -15.61
C THR A 53 -4.66 -16.12 -15.23
N GLY A 54 -5.68 -15.32 -15.55
CA GLY A 54 -7.09 -15.64 -15.26
C GLY A 54 -7.45 -15.57 -13.77
N GLN A 55 -6.66 -14.88 -12.95
CA GLN A 55 -6.89 -14.72 -11.51
C GLN A 55 -7.92 -13.63 -11.18
N VAL A 56 -8.26 -12.74 -12.13
CA VAL A 56 -9.30 -11.71 -11.93
C VAL A 56 -10.68 -12.27 -12.26
N HIS A 57 -11.55 -12.35 -11.25
CA HIS A 57 -12.94 -12.79 -11.43
C HIS A 57 -13.96 -11.65 -11.27
N THR A 58 -13.75 -10.78 -10.29
CA THR A 58 -14.58 -9.60 -10.05
C THR A 58 -13.71 -8.46 -9.53
N TYR A 59 -14.27 -7.25 -9.50
CA TYR A 59 -13.63 -6.10 -8.88
C TYR A 59 -14.53 -5.55 -7.78
N LEU A 60 -14.01 -5.53 -6.56
CA LEU A 60 -14.59 -4.83 -5.42
C LEU A 60 -13.46 -4.46 -4.47
N PRO A 61 -13.24 -3.17 -4.16
CA PRO A 61 -12.25 -2.78 -3.17
C PRO A 61 -12.39 -3.59 -1.88
N PHE A 62 -11.25 -4.01 -1.34
CA PHE A 62 -11.18 -4.77 -0.09
C PHE A 62 -11.79 -6.18 -0.13
N GLN A 63 -12.17 -6.72 -1.29
CA GLN A 63 -12.80 -8.05 -1.36
C GLN A 63 -11.90 -9.19 -0.85
N SER A 64 -10.58 -9.07 -0.99
CA SER A 64 -9.63 -10.08 -0.52
C SER A 64 -9.42 -10.07 1.00
N ILE A 65 -9.93 -9.04 1.69
CA ILE A 65 -9.88 -8.97 3.16
C ILE A 65 -10.93 -9.93 3.71
N SER A 66 -10.48 -10.88 4.54
CA SER A 66 -11.32 -11.99 5.03
C SER A 66 -12.63 -11.54 5.69
N LEU A 67 -12.64 -10.38 6.34
CA LEU A 67 -13.81 -9.84 7.04
C LEU A 67 -14.84 -9.16 6.11
N THR A 68 -14.46 -8.80 4.89
CA THR A 68 -15.29 -7.98 3.98
C THR A 68 -16.62 -8.66 3.67
N LYS A 69 -16.61 -9.96 3.38
CA LYS A 69 -17.83 -10.72 3.05
C LYS A 69 -18.83 -10.74 4.21
N GLU A 70 -18.34 -10.98 5.43
CA GLU A 70 -19.16 -11.02 6.64
C GLU A 70 -19.75 -9.64 6.96
N ILE A 71 -18.94 -8.58 6.82
CA ILE A 71 -19.39 -7.20 7.01
C ILE A 71 -20.47 -6.83 6.00
N LEU A 72 -20.28 -7.12 4.71
CA LEU A 72 -21.26 -6.79 3.68
C LEU A 72 -22.57 -7.56 3.84
N ALA A 73 -22.53 -8.78 4.38
CA ALA A 73 -23.71 -9.58 4.68
C ALA A 73 -24.47 -9.13 5.95
N SER A 74 -23.85 -8.30 6.80
CA SER A 74 -24.48 -7.80 8.02
C SER A 74 -25.58 -6.77 7.74
N SER A 75 -26.49 -6.58 8.70
CA SER A 75 -27.57 -5.60 8.57
C SER A 75 -27.07 -4.15 8.69
N PHE A 76 -27.83 -3.22 8.12
CA PHE A 76 -27.60 -1.80 8.33
C PHE A 76 -27.79 -1.43 9.82
N PRO A 77 -26.93 -0.57 10.41
CA PRO A 77 -25.83 0.17 9.77
C PRO A 77 -24.46 -0.53 9.82
N THR A 78 -24.38 -1.74 10.38
CA THR A 78 -23.12 -2.46 10.64
C THR A 78 -22.31 -2.69 9.37
N ASN A 79 -22.97 -3.01 8.25
CA ASN A 79 -22.30 -3.23 6.97
C ASN A 79 -21.54 -1.99 6.48
N ILE A 80 -22.15 -0.81 6.56
CA ILE A 80 -21.52 0.45 6.15
C ILE A 80 -20.40 0.81 7.11
N LEU A 81 -20.65 0.78 8.42
CA LEU A 81 -19.65 1.14 9.43
C LEU A 81 -18.43 0.20 9.39
N GLY A 82 -18.67 -1.10 9.24
CA GLY A 82 -17.62 -2.10 9.10
C GLY A 82 -16.80 -1.90 7.83
N TYR A 83 -17.45 -1.62 6.69
CA TYR A 83 -16.75 -1.43 5.42
C TYR A 83 -15.93 -0.13 5.42
N LEU A 84 -16.44 0.95 6.04
CA LEU A 84 -15.68 2.17 6.29
C LEU A 84 -14.48 1.91 7.20
N LEU A 85 -14.63 1.10 8.24
CA LEU A 85 -13.53 0.71 9.12
C LEU A 85 -12.47 -0.08 8.35
N ILE A 86 -12.87 -1.03 7.50
CA ILE A 86 -11.94 -1.75 6.61
C ILE A 86 -11.17 -0.76 5.73
N SER A 87 -11.88 0.15 5.06
CA SER A 87 -11.29 1.16 4.19
C SER A 87 -10.29 2.05 4.94
N LEU A 88 -10.60 2.40 6.19
CA LEU A 88 -9.71 3.17 7.04
C LEU A 88 -8.41 2.41 7.33
N ILE A 89 -8.50 1.15 7.76
CA ILE A 89 -7.33 0.40 8.24
C ILE A 89 -6.45 -0.09 7.08
N TRP A 90 -7.04 -0.82 6.15
CA TRP A 90 -6.31 -1.46 5.05
C TRP A 90 -6.14 -0.55 3.84
N GLY A 91 -7.03 0.43 3.66
CA GLY A 91 -6.87 1.44 2.62
C GLY A 91 -5.92 2.55 3.07
N PHE A 92 -6.36 3.36 4.05
CA PHE A 92 -5.60 4.53 4.46
C PHE A 92 -4.35 4.18 5.28
N TRP A 93 -4.52 3.43 6.36
CA TRP A 93 -3.47 3.22 7.34
C TRP A 93 -2.33 2.36 6.79
N GLU A 94 -2.65 1.28 6.07
CA GLU A 94 -1.64 0.41 5.48
C GLU A 94 -0.81 1.16 4.43
N GLY A 95 -1.48 1.84 3.48
CA GLY A 95 -0.81 2.62 2.44
C GLY A 95 0.03 3.77 3.01
N PHE A 96 -0.47 4.48 4.03
CA PHE A 96 0.29 5.53 4.69
C PHE A 96 1.47 4.98 5.51
N ASN A 97 1.33 3.80 6.11
CA ASN A 97 2.39 3.19 6.91
C ASN A 97 3.63 2.88 6.07
N TYR A 98 3.46 2.38 4.84
CA TYR A 98 4.55 2.17 3.90
C TYR A 98 5.35 3.46 3.62
N VAL A 99 4.66 4.60 3.49
CA VAL A 99 5.31 5.90 3.29
C VAL A 99 6.15 6.29 4.50
N VAL A 100 5.58 6.17 5.71
CA VAL A 100 6.27 6.54 6.95
C VAL A 100 7.50 5.66 7.16
N ILE A 101 7.37 4.33 7.04
CA ILE A 101 8.48 3.38 7.21
C ILE A 101 9.59 3.66 6.19
N SER A 102 9.23 3.80 4.92
CA SER A 102 10.20 4.11 3.85
C SER A 102 10.98 5.39 4.16
N MET A 103 10.30 6.45 4.56
CA MET A 103 10.93 7.72 4.91
C MET A 103 11.83 7.59 6.15
N LYS A 104 11.38 6.88 7.21
CA LYS A 104 12.20 6.66 8.41
C LYS A 104 13.47 5.87 8.12
N ILE A 105 13.41 4.84 7.29
CA ILE A 105 14.58 4.07 6.86
C ILE A 105 15.55 4.97 6.10
N ASN A 106 15.04 5.75 5.14
CA ASN A 106 15.86 6.65 4.34
C ASN A 106 16.53 7.75 5.19
N LEU A 107 15.86 8.24 6.23
CA LEU A 107 16.43 9.19 7.19
C LEU A 107 17.51 8.55 8.08
N ARG A 108 17.29 7.30 8.52
CA ARG A 108 18.21 6.58 9.41
C ARG A 108 19.49 6.12 8.71
N TYR A 109 19.38 5.76 7.43
CA TYR A 109 20.46 5.22 6.60
C TYR A 109 20.60 6.04 5.31
N PRO A 110 21.09 7.30 5.40
CA PRO A 110 21.26 8.15 4.24
C PRO A 110 22.35 7.56 3.33
N ARG A 111 22.00 7.33 2.05
CA ARG A 111 22.96 6.84 1.05
C ARG A 111 23.44 8.00 0.17
N GLN A 112 24.75 8.06 -0.06
CA GLN A 112 25.36 9.06 -0.95
C GLN A 112 24.96 8.85 -2.43
N ASN A 113 24.75 7.59 -2.85
CA ASN A 113 24.31 7.25 -4.20
C ASN A 113 22.78 7.10 -4.26
N LYS A 114 22.12 8.03 -4.96
CA LYS A 114 20.65 8.13 -5.07
C LYS A 114 20.03 7.17 -6.09
N LYS A 115 20.78 6.23 -6.69
CA LYS A 115 20.26 5.30 -7.71
C LYS A 115 19.17 4.36 -7.19
N ILE A 116 19.24 3.95 -5.92
CA ILE A 116 18.27 3.04 -5.29
C ILE A 116 17.69 3.70 -4.06
N ASP A 117 16.37 3.70 -3.95
CA ASP A 117 15.69 4.12 -2.74
C ASP A 117 15.64 2.97 -1.73
N LEU A 118 16.41 3.10 -0.64
CA LEU A 118 16.56 2.01 0.33
C LEU A 118 15.26 1.77 1.12
N GLY A 119 14.57 2.84 1.50
CA GLY A 119 13.27 2.75 2.18
C GLY A 119 12.23 2.03 1.34
N ALA A 120 12.10 2.40 0.06
CA ALA A 120 11.17 1.75 -0.86
C ALA A 120 11.55 0.30 -1.13
N LEU A 121 12.85 0.01 -1.29
CA LEU A 121 13.36 -1.35 -1.49
C LEU A 121 13.00 -2.25 -0.30
N ILE A 122 13.33 -1.82 0.91
CA ILE A 122 13.05 -2.62 2.12
C ILE A 122 11.54 -2.80 2.30
N CYS A 123 10.74 -1.77 2.06
CA CYS A 123 9.28 -1.87 2.10
C CYS A 123 8.74 -2.90 1.11
N ALA A 124 9.19 -2.87 -0.15
CA ALA A 124 8.77 -3.85 -1.15
C ALA A 124 9.15 -5.28 -0.75
N LEU A 125 10.37 -5.50 -0.24
CA LEU A 125 10.80 -6.81 0.23
C LEU A 125 9.98 -7.30 1.43
N ILE A 126 9.72 -6.43 2.42
CA ILE A 126 8.87 -6.77 3.57
C ILE A 126 7.45 -7.10 3.10
N CYS A 127 6.91 -6.36 2.14
CA CYS A 127 5.60 -6.63 1.56
C CYS A 127 5.51 -8.06 1.00
N LEU A 128 6.48 -8.46 0.17
CA LEU A 128 6.53 -9.81 -0.40
C LEU A 128 6.60 -10.89 0.69
N LEU A 129 7.42 -10.67 1.73
CA LEU A 129 7.57 -11.60 2.84
C LEU A 129 6.28 -11.74 3.66
N VAL A 130 5.64 -10.62 4.02
CA VAL A 130 4.42 -10.60 4.85
C VAL A 130 3.24 -11.23 4.12
N HIS A 131 3.13 -11.00 2.81
CA HIS A 131 2.09 -11.58 1.97
C HIS A 131 2.42 -13.01 1.50
N GLY A 132 3.53 -13.60 1.97
CA GLY A 132 3.87 -14.99 1.69
C GLY A 132 4.16 -15.27 0.21
N MET A 133 4.60 -14.26 -0.54
CA MET A 133 4.94 -14.37 -1.97
C MET A 133 6.29 -15.06 -2.16
N ILE A 134 6.40 -16.30 -1.65
CA ILE A 134 7.60 -17.14 -1.60
C ILE A 134 7.31 -18.43 -2.40
N GLY A 135 6.95 -18.28 -3.66
CA GLY A 135 6.86 -19.39 -4.61
C GLY A 135 8.09 -19.42 -5.51
N LEU A 136 8.51 -20.62 -5.91
CA LEU A 136 9.64 -20.83 -6.83
C LEU A 136 9.19 -21.21 -8.25
N ASP A 137 7.88 -21.32 -8.49
CA ASP A 137 7.35 -21.50 -9.84
C ASP A 137 7.32 -20.17 -10.61
N ALA A 138 7.24 -20.25 -11.93
CA ALA A 138 7.32 -19.06 -12.78
C ALA A 138 6.17 -18.08 -12.49
N THR A 139 4.95 -18.57 -12.25
CA THR A 139 3.76 -17.73 -12.04
C THR A 139 3.93 -16.91 -10.76
N SER A 140 4.25 -17.57 -9.64
CA SER A 140 4.47 -16.87 -8.37
C SER A 140 5.65 -15.90 -8.41
N LEU A 141 6.72 -16.21 -9.16
CA LEU A 141 7.85 -15.30 -9.37
C LEU A 141 7.43 -14.04 -10.14
N PHE A 142 6.67 -14.18 -11.23
CA PHE A 142 6.20 -13.03 -12.01
C PHE A 142 5.22 -12.15 -11.21
N GLU A 143 4.34 -12.77 -10.41
CA GLU A 143 3.45 -12.04 -9.51
C GLU A 143 4.24 -11.24 -8.47
N ALA A 144 5.23 -11.86 -7.83
CA ALA A 144 6.11 -11.21 -6.87
C ALA A 144 6.88 -10.03 -7.49
N ILE A 145 7.34 -10.16 -8.73
CA ILE A 145 7.98 -9.06 -9.47
C ILE A 145 6.98 -7.92 -9.73
N ALA A 146 5.74 -8.23 -10.13
CA ALA A 146 4.72 -7.22 -10.37
C ALA A 146 4.34 -6.45 -9.10
N VAL A 147 4.18 -7.17 -7.97
CA VAL A 147 3.95 -6.56 -6.64
C VAL A 147 5.16 -5.73 -6.20
N PHE A 148 6.38 -6.23 -6.42
CA PHE A 148 7.59 -5.48 -6.12
C PHE A 148 7.62 -4.13 -6.88
N ILE A 149 7.34 -4.16 -8.18
CA ILE A 149 7.30 -2.95 -9.03
C ILE A 149 6.24 -1.97 -8.49
N LEU A 150 5.05 -2.46 -8.14
CA LEU A 150 3.98 -1.66 -7.56
C LEU A 150 4.44 -0.94 -6.27
N ILE A 151 4.89 -1.71 -5.28
CA ILE A 151 5.22 -1.17 -3.95
C ILE A 151 6.47 -0.28 -4.00
N TYR A 152 7.51 -0.71 -4.71
CA TYR A 152 8.72 0.09 -4.88
C TYR A 152 8.42 1.39 -5.65
N GLY A 153 7.71 1.27 -6.78
CA GLY A 153 7.47 2.40 -7.66
C GLY A 153 6.56 3.46 -7.05
N MET A 154 5.47 3.08 -6.36
CA MET A 154 4.60 4.05 -5.68
C MET A 154 5.38 4.86 -4.63
N LEU A 155 6.30 4.23 -3.89
CA LEU A 155 7.10 4.90 -2.85
C LEU A 155 8.18 5.81 -3.46
N VAL A 156 8.80 5.41 -4.56
CA VAL A 156 9.71 6.27 -5.32
C VAL A 156 8.98 7.48 -5.91
N ILE A 157 7.73 7.32 -6.37
CA ILE A 157 6.89 8.42 -6.84
C ILE A 157 6.51 9.35 -5.68
N GLN A 158 6.08 8.80 -4.53
CA GLN A 158 5.79 9.57 -3.34
C GLN A 158 6.99 10.43 -2.93
N LYS A 159 8.20 9.86 -2.91
CA LYS A 159 9.42 10.61 -2.54
C LYS A 159 9.73 11.74 -3.53
N ARG A 160 9.55 11.50 -4.84
CA ARG A 160 9.81 12.50 -5.88
C ARG A 160 8.77 13.63 -5.89
N THR A 161 7.51 13.30 -5.64
CA THR A 161 6.39 14.25 -5.72
C THR A 161 6.06 14.91 -4.39
N GLY A 162 6.49 14.30 -3.27
CA GLY A 162 6.11 14.67 -1.91
C GLY A 162 4.65 14.38 -1.60
N ASN A 163 3.96 13.54 -2.37
CA ASN A 163 2.52 13.28 -2.22
C ASN A 163 2.24 11.80 -1.92
N ALA A 164 1.72 11.53 -0.73
CA ALA A 164 1.43 10.18 -0.23
C ALA A 164 0.05 9.66 -0.59
N TRP A 165 -0.85 10.52 -1.09
CA TRP A 165 -2.20 10.07 -1.44
C TRP A 165 -2.18 9.03 -2.54
N SER A 166 -1.25 9.08 -3.49
CA SER A 166 -1.18 8.06 -4.53
C SER A 166 -0.89 6.66 -3.96
N CYS A 167 -0.06 6.55 -2.93
CA CYS A 167 0.12 5.30 -2.19
C CYS A 167 -1.17 4.86 -1.50
N ILE A 168 -1.82 5.77 -0.74
CA ILE A 168 -3.09 5.49 -0.06
C ILE A 168 -4.16 4.99 -1.04
N LEU A 169 -4.28 5.63 -2.20
CA LEU A 169 -5.29 5.28 -3.21
C LEU A 169 -5.04 3.89 -3.82
N VAL A 170 -3.77 3.47 -3.97
CA VAL A 170 -3.45 2.09 -4.37
C VAL A 170 -4.03 1.10 -3.36
N PHE A 171 -3.86 1.35 -2.07
CA PHE A 171 -4.40 0.45 -1.03
C PHE A 171 -5.92 0.53 -0.92
N CYS A 172 -6.51 1.72 -1.14
CA CYS A 172 -7.95 1.89 -1.11
C CYS A 172 -8.68 1.21 -2.27
N PHE A 173 -8.09 1.17 -3.47
CA PHE A 173 -8.82 0.82 -4.69
C PHE A 173 -8.24 -0.34 -5.47
N PHE A 174 -7.01 -0.77 -5.19
CA PHE A 174 -6.29 -1.70 -6.05
C PHE A 174 -5.73 -2.91 -5.28
N TRP A 175 -5.01 -2.67 -4.18
CA TRP A 175 -4.25 -3.71 -3.46
C TRP A 175 -5.07 -4.93 -3.04
N ASN A 176 -6.25 -4.70 -2.48
CA ASN A 176 -7.15 -5.75 -1.98
C ASN A 176 -8.41 -5.89 -2.84
N ALA A 177 -8.34 -5.50 -4.11
CA ALA A 177 -9.53 -5.30 -4.95
C ALA A 177 -9.84 -6.46 -5.90
N PHE A 178 -9.04 -7.52 -5.92
CA PHE A 178 -9.16 -8.69 -6.79
C PHE A 178 -9.16 -9.97 -5.96
#